data_AF-A0A543Q1B9-F1
#
_entry.id   AF-A0A543Q1B9-F1
#
_cell.length_a   1.000
_cell.length_b   1.000
_cell.length_c   1.000
_cell.angle_alpha   90.00
_cell.angle_beta   90.00
_cell.angle_gamma   90.00
#
_symmetry.space_group_name_H-M   'P 1'
#
loop_
_entity.id
_entity.type
_entity.pdbx_description
1 polymer ?
#
loop_
_entity_poly.entity_id
_entity_poly.type
_entity_poly.pdbx_seq_one_letter_code
_entity_poly.pdbx_strand_id
1 'polypeptide(L)'
;MKFNRIQQQNFNADNGAYSMVTHRENHDSQITLTDYEAELIVSHFGRDNIHVGKVTSNPALASKPFRLFPSGDEVRLNVVFPKPDKTELRLYLSLSAGFKPTGGEIWFMFSKNDDLWIGAMPEVEWRAKSSELKKDFDDPVYQESLDETDNIRIAKLKERDVYARDRNVALRRMKLSNYSCEFDPKHKLFISRFSHQRYLEAHHLVPMGMQVYFSQSLDTVDNVFCLCPYCHRAVHHAEEAIARDILGILASKRTVLDDLSLTIDDLYSLYAIEEII
;
A
#
# COMPACT_ATOMS: atom_id res chain seq x y z
N MET A 1 12.97 -1.52 2.37
CA MET A 1 11.87 -0.53 2.60
C MET A 1 11.11 -0.87 3.88
N LYS A 2 10.64 0.13 4.65
CA LYS A 2 9.80 -0.09 5.85
C LYS A 2 8.34 -0.28 5.44
N PHE A 3 7.61 -1.15 6.15
CA PHE A 3 6.16 -1.24 6.01
C PHE A 3 5.52 0.08 6.39
N ASN A 4 4.83 0.69 5.44
CA ASN A 4 3.96 1.82 5.71
C ASN A 4 2.62 1.35 6.31
N ARG A 5 1.70 2.29 6.54
CA ARG A 5 0.44 1.97 7.22
C ARG A 5 -0.42 1.00 6.41
N ILE A 6 -0.38 1.11 5.08
CA ILE A 6 -1.15 0.24 4.18
C ILE A 6 -0.64 -1.19 4.22
N GLN A 7 0.68 -1.37 4.19
CA GLN A 7 1.31 -2.68 4.29
C GLN A 7 1.07 -3.30 5.67
N GLN A 8 1.18 -2.53 6.76
CA GLN A 8 0.83 -3.01 8.10
C GLN A 8 -0.61 -3.53 8.17
N GLN A 9 -1.56 -2.82 7.56
CA GLN A 9 -2.97 -3.26 7.48
C GLN A 9 -3.13 -4.53 6.62
N ASN A 10 -2.50 -4.57 5.44
CA ASN A 10 -2.55 -5.72 4.53
C ASN A 10 -2.10 -7.03 5.17
N PHE A 11 -1.06 -6.97 5.99
CA PHE A 11 -0.46 -8.14 6.62
C PHE A 11 -0.96 -8.37 8.06
N ASN A 12 -1.77 -7.46 8.59
CA ASN A 12 -2.13 -7.37 10.00
C ASN A 12 -0.87 -7.49 10.89
N ALA A 13 0.08 -6.60 10.60
CA ALA A 13 1.42 -6.58 11.16
C ALA A 13 1.61 -5.35 12.06
N ASP A 14 2.37 -5.52 13.14
CA ASP A 14 2.72 -4.42 14.04
C ASP A 14 3.79 -3.52 13.41
N ASN A 15 4.74 -4.14 12.71
CA ASN A 15 5.75 -3.48 11.87
C ASN A 15 6.31 -4.48 10.85
N GLY A 16 7.02 -4.00 9.85
CA GLY A 16 7.64 -4.86 8.85
C GLY A 16 8.58 -4.12 7.90
N ALA A 17 9.19 -4.89 7.01
CA ALA A 17 10.06 -4.42 5.95
C ALA A 17 9.95 -5.34 4.73
N TYR A 18 10.26 -4.79 3.55
CA TYR A 18 10.32 -5.53 2.29
C TYR A 18 11.40 -4.94 1.38
N SER A 19 11.92 -5.75 0.48
CA SER A 19 12.75 -5.27 -0.63
C SER A 19 12.65 -6.22 -1.81
N MET A 20 13.18 -5.80 -2.95
CA MET A 20 13.37 -6.72 -4.06
C MET A 20 14.56 -7.65 -3.78
N VAL A 21 14.39 -8.95 -4.03
CA VAL A 21 15.50 -9.90 -4.00
C VAL A 21 16.35 -9.70 -5.23
N THR A 22 17.61 -9.32 -5.05
CA THR A 22 18.51 -9.18 -6.20
C THR A 22 18.90 -10.54 -6.77
N HIS A 23 19.22 -10.60 -8.07
CA HIS A 23 19.75 -11.83 -8.68
C HIS A 23 21.01 -12.35 -7.97
N ARG A 24 21.83 -11.44 -7.42
CA ARG A 24 23.02 -11.78 -6.66
C ARG A 24 22.68 -12.45 -5.34
N GLU A 25 21.74 -11.91 -4.58
CA GLU A 25 21.31 -12.49 -3.30
C GLU A 25 20.67 -13.87 -3.48
N ASN A 26 19.89 -14.04 -4.55
CA ASN A 26 19.36 -15.36 -4.91
C ASN A 26 20.47 -16.35 -5.26
N HIS A 27 21.44 -15.95 -6.08
CA HIS A 27 22.60 -16.77 -6.45
C HIS A 27 23.42 -17.16 -5.21
N ASP A 28 23.75 -16.18 -4.37
CA ASP A 28 24.56 -16.37 -3.17
C ASP A 28 23.76 -17.04 -2.03
N SER A 29 22.45 -17.22 -2.21
CA SER A 29 21.51 -17.77 -1.22
C SER A 29 21.58 -17.03 0.12
N GLN A 30 21.71 -15.72 0.07
CA GLN A 30 21.75 -14.86 1.25
C GLN A 30 21.22 -13.46 0.91
N ILE A 31 20.48 -12.86 1.83
CA ILE A 31 20.04 -11.46 1.78
C ILE A 31 20.86 -10.68 2.81
N THR A 32 21.33 -9.51 2.41
CA THR A 32 21.99 -8.58 3.33
C THR A 32 20.92 -7.68 3.93
N LEU A 33 20.63 -7.87 5.21
CA LEU A 33 19.59 -7.11 5.90
C LEU A 33 20.07 -5.68 6.14
N THR A 34 19.29 -4.71 5.68
CA THR A 34 19.60 -3.29 5.78
C THR A 34 18.60 -2.54 6.63
N ASP A 35 19.06 -1.49 7.32
CA ASP A 35 18.25 -0.56 8.10
C ASP A 35 17.13 -1.24 8.90
N TYR A 36 15.89 -1.10 8.45
CA TYR A 36 14.69 -1.63 9.09
C TYR A 36 14.63 -3.16 9.16
N GLU A 37 15.15 -3.87 8.15
CA GLU A 37 15.16 -5.34 8.15
C GLU A 37 16.08 -5.86 9.26
N ALA A 38 17.23 -5.22 9.42
CA ALA A 38 18.15 -5.55 10.49
C ALA A 38 17.60 -5.15 11.87
N GLU A 39 16.94 -3.99 11.97
CA GLU A 39 16.29 -3.52 13.20
C GLU A 39 15.21 -4.50 13.66
N LEU A 40 14.39 -5.04 12.75
CA LEU A 40 13.36 -6.04 13.07
C LEU A 40 13.95 -7.31 13.70
N ILE A 41 14.99 -7.86 13.08
CA ILE A 41 15.67 -9.05 13.59
C ILE A 41 16.30 -8.78 14.96
N VAL A 42 17.02 -7.66 15.09
CA VAL A 42 17.76 -7.35 16.32
C VAL A 42 16.81 -7.05 17.47
N SER A 43 15.70 -6.35 17.21
CA SER A 43 14.69 -6.04 18.21
C SER A 43 13.93 -7.28 18.66
N HIS A 44 13.67 -8.22 17.75
CA HIS A 44 12.92 -9.44 18.05
C HIS A 44 13.77 -10.48 18.78
N PHE A 45 14.96 -10.81 18.28
CA PHE A 45 15.80 -11.86 18.89
C PHE A 45 16.75 -11.34 19.96
N GLY A 46 17.08 -10.05 19.96
CA GLY A 46 18.16 -9.48 20.76
C GLY A 46 19.54 -9.71 20.12
N ARG A 47 20.37 -8.67 20.09
CA ARG A 47 21.69 -8.70 19.44
C ARG A 47 22.59 -9.81 19.97
N ASP A 48 22.62 -10.03 21.29
CA ASP A 48 23.47 -11.02 21.94
C ASP A 48 23.07 -12.45 21.60
N ASN A 49 21.84 -12.64 21.11
CA ASN A 49 21.34 -13.93 20.67
C ASN A 49 21.61 -14.19 19.18
N ILE A 50 22.30 -13.29 18.47
CA ILE A 50 22.65 -13.47 17.05
C ILE A 50 24.12 -13.83 16.93
N HIS A 51 24.42 -14.91 16.22
CA HIS A 51 25.80 -15.38 16.10
C HIS A 51 26.68 -14.42 15.30
N VAL A 52 27.92 -14.22 15.78
CA VAL A 52 28.97 -13.48 15.09
C VAL A 52 30.01 -14.48 14.54
N GLY A 53 30.17 -14.51 13.22
CA GLY A 53 31.10 -15.38 12.51
C GLY A 53 30.43 -16.32 11.52
N LYS A 54 31.10 -17.44 11.22
CA LYS A 54 30.59 -18.45 10.27
C LYS A 54 29.47 -19.25 10.93
N VAL A 55 28.38 -19.49 10.20
CA VAL A 55 27.25 -20.33 10.66
C VAL A 55 27.71 -21.67 11.26
N THR A 56 28.72 -22.31 10.65
CA THR A 56 29.26 -23.61 11.11
C THR A 56 29.95 -23.55 12.47
N SER A 57 30.35 -22.37 12.95
CA SER A 57 30.98 -22.18 14.25
C SER A 57 29.98 -22.28 15.39
N ASN A 58 28.72 -21.88 15.18
CA ASN A 58 27.64 -22.08 16.15
C ASN A 58 26.27 -22.19 15.45
N PRO A 59 25.93 -23.36 14.89
CA PRO A 59 24.68 -23.54 14.13
C PRO A 59 23.42 -23.31 14.96
N ALA A 60 23.44 -23.65 16.24
CA ALA A 60 22.30 -23.49 17.13
C ALA A 60 21.96 -22.01 17.36
N LEU A 61 22.97 -21.16 17.58
CA LEU A 61 22.77 -19.73 17.77
C LEU A 61 22.45 -19.01 16.45
N ALA A 62 23.02 -19.47 15.33
CA ALA A 62 22.73 -18.93 14.01
C ALA A 62 21.29 -19.22 13.55
N SER A 63 20.72 -20.37 13.91
CA SER A 63 19.38 -20.78 13.50
C SER A 63 18.28 -20.01 14.23
N LYS A 64 17.42 -19.30 13.49
CA LYS A 64 16.29 -18.52 14.00
C LYS A 64 14.96 -19.00 13.44
N PRO A 65 13.91 -19.10 14.29
CA PRO A 65 12.57 -19.46 13.85
C PRO A 65 11.90 -18.27 13.15
N PHE A 66 11.09 -18.57 12.15
CA PHE A 66 10.19 -17.64 11.48
C PHE A 66 8.88 -18.37 11.15
N ARG A 67 7.82 -17.60 10.95
CA ARG A 67 6.55 -18.08 10.38
C ARG A 67 6.53 -17.82 8.88
N LEU A 68 6.20 -18.82 8.07
CA LEU A 68 6.02 -18.64 6.64
C LEU A 68 4.67 -17.98 6.35
N PHE A 69 4.68 -16.90 5.58
CA PHE A 69 3.46 -16.33 5.04
C PHE A 69 3.03 -17.07 3.76
N PRO A 70 1.72 -17.37 3.55
CA PRO A 70 0.60 -17.15 4.46
C PRO A 70 0.28 -18.34 5.37
N SER A 71 0.99 -19.47 5.27
CA SER A 71 0.59 -20.74 5.90
C SER A 71 0.72 -20.75 7.43
N GLY A 72 1.65 -19.99 7.98
CA GLY A 72 2.01 -20.01 9.40
C GLY A 72 2.95 -21.15 9.80
N ASP A 73 3.42 -21.93 8.83
CA ASP A 73 4.39 -23.01 9.08
C ASP A 73 5.68 -22.44 9.68
N GLU A 74 6.26 -23.14 10.64
CA GLU A 74 7.54 -22.74 11.20
C GLU A 74 8.68 -23.13 10.24
N VAL A 75 9.52 -22.16 9.90
CA VAL A 75 10.78 -22.35 9.19
C VAL A 75 11.94 -21.89 10.05
N ARG A 76 13.09 -22.53 9.91
CA ARG A 76 14.33 -22.11 10.57
C ARG A 76 15.38 -21.70 9.56
N LEU A 77 15.80 -20.44 9.60
CA LEU A 77 16.84 -19.88 8.73
C LEU A 77 18.03 -19.40 9.55
N ASN A 78 19.20 -19.33 8.92
CA ASN A 78 20.39 -18.86 9.62
C ASN A 78 20.51 -17.34 9.51
N VAL A 79 20.72 -16.67 10.64
CA VAL A 79 20.95 -15.24 10.72
C VAL A 79 22.22 -14.97 11.51
N VAL A 80 23.17 -14.23 10.92
CA VAL A 80 24.49 -13.99 11.53
C VAL A 80 25.04 -12.61 11.18
N PHE A 81 25.89 -12.09 12.07
CA PHE A 81 26.88 -11.08 11.72
C PHE A 81 28.14 -11.80 11.18
N PRO A 82 28.40 -11.81 9.87
CA PRO A 82 29.43 -12.67 9.28
C PRO A 82 30.85 -12.24 9.67
N LYS A 83 31.04 -10.98 10.09
CA LYS A 83 32.34 -10.40 10.47
C LYS A 83 32.20 -9.67 11.81
N PRO A 84 33.11 -9.88 12.78
CA PRO A 84 33.04 -9.24 14.10
C PRO A 84 33.05 -7.70 14.04
N ASP A 85 33.87 -7.15 13.16
CA ASP A 85 34.07 -5.70 13.05
C ASP A 85 33.05 -5.01 12.14
N LYS A 86 32.03 -5.73 11.68
CA LYS A 86 30.98 -5.19 10.82
C LYS A 86 29.59 -5.35 11.44
N THR A 87 28.73 -4.40 11.12
CA THR A 87 27.31 -4.40 11.51
C THR A 87 26.41 -5.06 10.47
N GLU A 88 26.99 -5.53 9.35
CA GLU A 88 26.28 -6.23 8.29
C GLU A 88 25.62 -7.49 8.85
N LEU A 89 24.30 -7.60 8.71
CA LEU A 89 23.53 -8.76 9.15
C LEU A 89 23.07 -9.53 7.93
N ARG A 90 23.22 -10.86 7.94
CA ARG A 90 22.85 -11.71 6.81
C ARG A 90 21.81 -12.74 7.19
N LEU A 91 20.78 -12.84 6.36
CA LEU A 91 19.82 -13.93 6.36
C LEU A 91 20.20 -14.92 5.26
N TYR A 92 20.43 -16.18 5.62
CA TYR A 92 20.72 -17.23 4.65
C TYR A 92 19.45 -17.91 4.18
N LEU A 93 19.26 -17.95 2.86
CA LEU A 93 18.13 -18.56 2.18
C LEU A 93 18.39 -20.06 1.98
N SER A 94 17.36 -20.88 2.12
CA SER A 94 17.48 -22.33 1.99
C SER A 94 16.21 -22.95 1.43
N LEU A 95 16.36 -23.58 0.26
CA LEU A 95 15.27 -24.35 -0.36
C LEU A 95 14.86 -25.54 0.52
N SER A 96 15.83 -26.21 1.16
CA SER A 96 15.55 -27.35 2.05
C SER A 96 14.91 -26.93 3.38
N ALA A 97 15.17 -25.70 3.84
CA ALA A 97 14.47 -25.16 5.00
C ALA A 97 13.04 -24.70 4.65
N GLY A 98 12.76 -24.45 3.37
CA GLY A 98 11.43 -24.03 2.89
C GLY A 98 11.32 -22.55 2.54
N PHE A 99 12.43 -21.80 2.47
CA PHE A 99 12.42 -20.40 2.08
C PHE A 99 13.63 -20.02 1.22
N LYS A 100 13.42 -19.90 -0.10
CA LYS A 100 14.41 -19.41 -1.05
C LYS A 100 13.73 -18.67 -2.20
N PRO A 101 13.41 -17.37 -2.02
CA PRO A 101 12.85 -16.58 -3.11
C PRO A 101 13.81 -16.45 -4.28
N THR A 102 13.24 -16.27 -5.46
CA THR A 102 13.92 -16.04 -6.73
C THR A 102 14.31 -14.57 -6.89
N GLY A 103 15.31 -14.29 -7.73
CA GLY A 103 15.70 -12.91 -8.02
C GLY A 103 14.59 -12.17 -8.79
N GLY A 104 14.21 -10.98 -8.32
CA GLY A 104 13.11 -10.18 -8.83
C GLY A 104 11.81 -10.29 -8.02
N GLU A 105 11.70 -11.26 -7.10
CA GLU A 105 10.56 -11.30 -6.18
C GLU A 105 10.69 -10.26 -5.07
N ILE A 106 9.54 -9.85 -4.53
CA ILE A 106 9.49 -9.02 -3.33
C ILE A 106 9.52 -9.97 -2.15
N TRP A 107 10.60 -9.93 -1.38
CA TRP A 107 10.63 -10.59 -0.09
C TRP A 107 10.26 -9.59 0.99
N PHE A 108 9.64 -10.08 2.05
CA PHE A 108 9.17 -9.25 3.14
C PHE A 108 9.22 -10.02 4.46
N MET A 109 9.31 -9.24 5.53
CA MET A 109 9.34 -9.72 6.89
C MET A 109 8.58 -8.76 7.79
N PHE A 110 7.81 -9.29 8.73
CA PHE A 110 7.00 -8.47 9.61
C PHE A 110 6.75 -9.14 10.95
N SER A 111 6.52 -8.35 11.99
CA SER A 111 6.11 -8.87 13.29
C SER A 111 4.59 -8.92 13.40
N LYS A 112 4.10 -10.00 14.03
CA LYS A 112 2.69 -10.20 14.31
C LYS A 112 2.52 -11.22 15.42
N ASN A 113 1.77 -10.86 16.47
CA ASN A 113 1.51 -11.72 17.64
C ASN A 113 2.80 -12.27 18.27
N ASP A 114 3.81 -11.42 18.46
CA ASP A 114 5.13 -11.78 18.99
C ASP A 114 5.93 -12.80 18.15
N ASP A 115 5.48 -13.13 16.94
CA ASP A 115 6.21 -13.96 15.96
C ASP A 115 6.79 -13.07 14.85
N LEU A 116 7.92 -13.50 14.27
CA LEU A 116 8.48 -12.90 13.07
C LEU A 116 8.10 -13.73 11.85
N TRP A 117 7.36 -13.09 10.94
CA TRP A 117 6.86 -13.70 9.72
C TRP A 117 7.76 -13.34 8.54
N ILE A 118 7.92 -14.27 7.60
CA ILE A 118 8.66 -14.04 6.36
C ILE A 118 7.87 -14.59 5.17
N GLY A 119 7.96 -13.90 4.05
CA GLY A 119 7.33 -14.33 2.81
C GLY A 119 8.03 -13.74 1.60
N ALA A 120 7.65 -14.24 0.43
CA ALA A 120 8.01 -13.64 -0.84
C ALA A 120 6.90 -13.87 -1.86
N MET A 121 6.78 -12.95 -2.80
CA MET A 121 5.85 -13.07 -3.93
C MET A 121 6.34 -12.23 -5.12
N PRO A 122 5.88 -12.52 -6.34
CA PRO A 122 6.10 -11.65 -7.49
C PRO A 122 5.60 -10.22 -7.23
N GLU A 123 6.28 -9.22 -7.79
CA GLU A 123 5.89 -7.81 -7.66
C GLU A 123 4.44 -7.55 -8.09
N VAL A 124 3.97 -8.24 -9.13
CA VAL A 124 2.58 -8.14 -9.61
C VAL A 124 1.59 -8.58 -8.53
N GLU A 125 1.90 -9.65 -7.79
CA GLU A 125 1.06 -10.12 -6.69
C GLU A 125 1.13 -9.19 -5.48
N TRP A 126 2.31 -8.64 -5.19
CA TRP A 126 2.50 -7.63 -4.15
C TRP A 126 1.63 -6.39 -4.40
N ARG A 127 1.69 -5.84 -5.61
CA ARG A 127 0.88 -4.68 -6.03
C ARG A 127 -0.60 -5.02 -6.09
N ALA A 128 -0.97 -6.23 -6.52
CA ALA A 128 -2.35 -6.68 -6.53
C ALA A 128 -2.96 -6.72 -5.12
N LYS A 129 -2.22 -7.13 -4.10
CA LYS A 129 -2.70 -7.10 -2.70
C LYS A 129 -3.08 -5.69 -2.24
N SER A 130 -2.25 -4.68 -2.57
CA SER A 130 -2.60 -3.28 -2.29
C SER A 130 -3.85 -2.83 -3.05
N SER A 131 -4.02 -3.29 -4.30
CA SER A 131 -5.19 -3.00 -5.12
C SER A 131 -6.49 -3.66 -4.60
N GLU A 132 -6.41 -4.83 -3.95
CA GLU A 132 -7.57 -5.52 -3.38
C GLU A 132 -8.26 -4.73 -2.27
N LEU A 133 -7.50 -4.00 -1.43
CA LEU A 133 -8.06 -3.09 -0.42
C LEU A 133 -8.83 -1.92 -1.03
N LYS A 134 -8.47 -1.52 -2.27
CA LYS A 134 -9.08 -0.40 -2.98
C LYS A 134 -10.26 -0.79 -3.84
N LYS A 135 -10.69 -2.06 -3.88
CA LYS A 135 -11.83 -2.46 -4.73
C LYS A 135 -13.09 -1.73 -4.25
N ASP A 136 -13.24 -0.52 -4.75
CA ASP A 136 -14.41 0.31 -4.72
C ASP A 136 -15.26 -0.17 -5.88
N PHE A 137 -15.90 -1.33 -5.69
CA PHE A 137 -16.89 -1.89 -6.61
C PHE A 137 -18.00 -0.88 -6.97
N ASP A 138 -18.12 0.19 -6.19
CA ASP A 138 -19.15 1.20 -6.26
C ASP A 138 -18.71 2.51 -6.94
N ASP A 139 -17.47 2.65 -7.45
CA ASP A 139 -17.07 3.85 -8.21
C ASP A 139 -17.95 4.13 -9.43
N PRO A 140 -18.29 3.12 -10.27
CA PRO A 140 -19.24 3.31 -11.36
C PRO A 140 -20.64 3.69 -10.84
N VAL A 141 -21.10 3.05 -9.76
CA VAL A 141 -22.42 3.29 -9.14
C VAL A 141 -22.51 4.72 -8.60
N TYR A 142 -21.44 5.20 -7.97
CA TYR A 142 -21.35 6.54 -7.44
C TYR A 142 -21.35 7.59 -8.56
N GLN A 143 -20.60 7.34 -9.64
CA GLN A 143 -20.61 8.21 -10.80
C GLN A 143 -21.99 8.27 -11.47
N GLU A 144 -22.66 7.12 -11.63
CA GLU A 144 -24.03 7.05 -12.15
C GLU A 144 -24.99 7.89 -11.29
N SER A 145 -24.87 7.82 -9.96
CA SER A 145 -25.72 8.61 -9.06
C SER A 145 -25.57 10.13 -9.25
N LEU A 146 -24.40 10.61 -9.69
CA LEU A 146 -24.15 12.02 -9.96
C LEU A 146 -24.82 12.50 -11.25
N ASP A 147 -24.97 11.60 -12.22
CA ASP A 147 -25.59 11.87 -13.51
C ASP A 147 -27.13 11.80 -13.48
N GLU A 148 -27.72 11.23 -12.43
CA GLU A 148 -29.18 11.19 -12.24
C GLU A 148 -29.75 12.59 -11.93
N THR A 149 -30.77 13.02 -12.67
CA THR A 149 -31.44 14.32 -12.47
C THR A 149 -32.44 14.30 -11.30
N ASP A 150 -32.24 15.20 -10.33
CA ASP A 150 -33.13 15.82 -9.31
C ASP A 150 -34.35 15.11 -8.68
N ASN A 151 -34.65 13.86 -8.99
CA ASN A 151 -35.56 13.09 -8.15
C ASN A 151 -34.73 12.47 -7.05
N ILE A 152 -34.78 13.10 -5.87
CA ILE A 152 -34.28 12.58 -4.60
C ILE A 152 -34.85 11.17 -4.38
N ARG A 153 -34.15 10.17 -4.92
CA ARG A 153 -34.16 8.83 -4.35
C ARG A 153 -33.06 8.89 -3.33
N ILE A 154 -33.45 9.02 -2.06
CA ILE A 154 -32.71 8.31 -1.03
C ILE A 154 -32.77 6.87 -1.51
N ALA A 155 -31.73 6.43 -2.23
CA ALA A 155 -31.53 5.02 -2.46
C ALA A 155 -31.51 4.46 -1.04
N LYS A 156 -32.60 3.79 -0.64
CA LYS A 156 -32.55 2.86 0.48
C LYS A 156 -31.56 1.79 0.00
N LEU A 157 -30.29 2.07 0.23
CA LEU A 157 -29.23 1.09 0.10
C LEU A 157 -29.70 -0.07 0.99
N LYS A 158 -29.88 -1.23 0.36
CA LYS A 158 -30.20 -2.44 1.10
C LYS A 158 -29.03 -2.67 2.04
N GLU A 159 -29.29 -2.73 3.35
CA GLU A 159 -28.60 -3.30 4.55
C GLU A 159 -27.23 -4.01 4.45
N ARG A 160 -26.50 -3.89 3.34
CA ARG A 160 -25.13 -4.34 3.13
C ARG A 160 -24.25 -3.13 2.93
N ASP A 161 -24.49 -2.06 3.68
CA ASP A 161 -23.79 -0.77 3.58
C ASP A 161 -22.27 -0.95 3.77
N VAL A 162 -21.64 -1.28 2.66
CA VAL A 162 -20.43 -0.67 2.15
C VAL A 162 -20.65 0.83 2.25
N TYR A 163 -19.79 1.49 3.03
CA TYR A 163 -19.80 2.90 3.41
C TYR A 163 -20.65 3.83 2.51
N ALA A 164 -21.79 4.28 3.03
CA ALA A 164 -22.73 5.13 2.32
C ALA A 164 -22.04 6.41 1.80
N ARG A 165 -22.00 6.59 0.47
CA ARG A 165 -21.48 7.78 -0.20
C ARG A 165 -22.61 8.81 -0.37
N ASP A 166 -22.41 10.01 0.16
CA ASP A 166 -23.34 11.13 0.03
C ASP A 166 -23.03 11.91 -1.25
N ARG A 167 -23.90 11.77 -2.26
CA ARG A 167 -23.85 12.52 -3.52
C ARG A 167 -23.69 14.04 -3.30
N ASN A 168 -24.22 14.59 -2.21
CA ASN A 168 -24.11 16.02 -1.91
C ASN A 168 -22.66 16.44 -1.65
N VAL A 169 -21.79 15.55 -1.17
CA VAL A 169 -20.36 15.80 -0.98
C VAL A 169 -19.69 16.06 -2.33
N ALA A 170 -19.89 15.18 -3.31
CA ALA A 170 -19.37 15.37 -4.67
C ALA A 170 -19.97 16.60 -5.36
N LEU A 171 -21.29 16.82 -5.27
CA LEU A 171 -21.92 18.02 -5.85
C LEU A 171 -21.37 19.31 -5.26
N ARG A 172 -21.14 19.33 -3.94
CA ARG A 172 -20.51 20.47 -3.25
C ARG A 172 -19.08 20.66 -3.74
N ARG A 173 -18.30 19.59 -3.90
CA ARG A 173 -16.93 19.65 -4.44
C ARG A 173 -16.89 20.17 -5.88
N MET A 174 -17.79 19.72 -6.74
CA MET A 174 -17.92 20.19 -8.13
C MET A 174 -18.23 21.69 -8.21
N LYS A 175 -19.09 22.21 -7.33
CA LYS A 175 -19.35 23.65 -7.22
C LYS A 175 -18.09 24.41 -6.78
N LEU A 176 -17.39 23.90 -5.77
CA LEU A 176 -16.16 24.52 -5.25
C LEU A 176 -15.00 24.48 -6.25
N SER A 177 -14.91 23.46 -7.12
CA SER A 177 -13.92 23.41 -8.20
C SER A 177 -14.32 24.25 -9.42
N ASN A 178 -15.45 24.95 -9.37
CA ASN A 178 -16.04 25.67 -10.50
C ASN A 178 -16.20 24.79 -11.76
N TYR A 179 -16.55 23.52 -11.53
CA TYR A 179 -16.63 22.50 -12.56
C TYR A 179 -15.36 22.45 -13.44
N SER A 180 -14.18 22.49 -12.82
CA SER A 180 -12.88 22.27 -13.47
C SER A 180 -12.16 21.05 -12.89
N CYS A 181 -11.30 20.43 -13.71
CA CYS A 181 -10.43 19.35 -13.24
C CYS A 181 -9.43 19.92 -12.22
N GLU A 182 -9.31 19.27 -11.08
CA GLU A 182 -8.48 19.76 -9.98
C GLU A 182 -7.00 19.40 -10.14
N PHE A 183 -6.65 18.49 -11.06
CA PHE A 183 -5.27 18.29 -11.52
C PHE A 183 -4.81 19.43 -12.45
N ASP A 184 -5.52 19.61 -13.58
CA ASP A 184 -5.26 20.72 -14.52
C ASP A 184 -6.58 21.39 -14.95
N PRO A 185 -6.83 22.65 -14.56
CA PRO A 185 -8.05 23.37 -14.93
C PRO A 185 -8.13 23.71 -16.43
N LYS A 186 -7.05 23.56 -17.20
CA LYS A 186 -7.00 23.79 -18.65
C LYS A 186 -7.48 22.60 -19.47
N HIS A 187 -7.70 21.44 -18.84
CA HIS A 187 -8.22 20.27 -19.55
C HIS A 187 -9.56 20.57 -20.24
N LYS A 188 -9.63 20.18 -21.51
CA LYS A 188 -10.84 20.35 -22.32
C LYS A 188 -11.92 19.38 -21.85
N LEU A 189 -13.07 19.92 -21.48
CA LEU A 189 -14.23 19.17 -21.03
C LEU A 189 -15.44 19.54 -21.89
N PHE A 190 -16.27 18.55 -22.20
CA PHE A 190 -17.56 18.81 -22.82
C PHE A 190 -18.59 19.26 -21.77
N ILE A 191 -19.64 19.94 -22.22
CA ILE A 191 -20.79 20.29 -21.37
C ILE A 191 -21.74 19.09 -21.31
N SER A 192 -22.04 18.61 -20.11
CA SER A 192 -23.01 17.55 -19.89
C SER A 192 -24.40 18.03 -20.27
N ARG A 193 -25.14 17.18 -20.99
CA ARG A 193 -26.54 17.47 -21.36
C ARG A 193 -27.50 17.43 -20.16
N PHE A 194 -27.09 16.81 -19.06
CA PHE A 194 -27.92 16.59 -17.87
C PHE A 194 -27.69 17.68 -16.83
N SER A 195 -26.43 17.96 -16.48
CA SER A 195 -26.10 18.99 -15.50
C SER A 195 -25.95 20.39 -16.10
N HIS A 196 -25.80 20.50 -17.43
CA HIS A 196 -25.45 21.73 -18.15
C HIS A 196 -24.15 22.38 -17.67
N GLN A 197 -23.28 21.59 -17.03
CA GLN A 197 -21.95 21.99 -16.55
C GLN A 197 -20.87 21.16 -17.24
N ARG A 198 -19.59 21.51 -17.07
CA ARG A 198 -18.47 20.69 -17.59
C ARG A 198 -18.51 19.29 -16.93
N TYR A 199 -18.39 18.24 -17.73
CA TYR A 199 -18.43 16.86 -17.26
C TYR A 199 -17.15 16.49 -16.50
N LEU A 200 -17.30 15.99 -15.28
CA LEU A 200 -16.24 15.62 -14.35
C LEU A 200 -16.66 14.37 -13.58
N GLU A 201 -15.66 13.63 -13.11
CA GLU A 201 -15.82 12.45 -12.28
C GLU A 201 -15.33 12.77 -10.87
N ALA A 202 -16.10 12.38 -9.86
CA ALA A 202 -15.71 12.53 -8.47
C ALA A 202 -14.81 11.38 -8.05
N HIS A 203 -13.71 11.69 -7.37
CA HIS A 203 -12.71 10.71 -6.96
C HIS A 203 -12.26 10.97 -5.53
N HIS A 204 -12.39 9.99 -4.63
CA HIS A 204 -11.79 10.07 -3.30
C HIS A 204 -10.28 9.84 -3.39
N LEU A 205 -9.49 10.77 -2.82
CA LEU A 205 -8.03 10.66 -2.79
C LEU A 205 -7.57 9.50 -1.90
N VAL A 206 -8.18 9.36 -0.72
CA VAL A 206 -8.09 8.15 0.09
C VAL A 206 -9.33 7.30 -0.21
N PRO A 207 -9.21 6.12 -0.84
CA PRO A 207 -10.34 5.32 -1.31
C PRO A 207 -11.31 4.92 -0.20
N MET A 208 -12.60 4.83 -0.53
CA MET A 208 -13.66 4.52 0.45
C MET A 208 -13.56 3.09 0.99
N GLY A 209 -12.95 2.16 0.24
CA GLY A 209 -12.60 0.82 0.72
C GLY A 209 -11.77 0.81 2.00
N MET A 210 -11.06 1.91 2.29
CA MET A 210 -10.23 2.04 3.50
C MET A 210 -10.99 2.52 4.74
N GLN A 211 -12.27 2.87 4.65
CA GLN A 211 -13.02 3.50 5.74
C GLN A 211 -13.03 2.65 7.03
N VAL A 212 -12.92 1.32 6.94
CA VAL A 212 -12.83 0.43 8.11
C VAL A 212 -11.64 0.76 9.02
N TYR A 213 -10.59 1.37 8.46
CA TYR A 213 -9.34 1.66 9.15
C TYR A 213 -9.27 3.10 9.68
N PHE A 214 -10.33 3.88 9.54
CA PHE A 214 -10.41 5.26 10.00
C PHE A 214 -11.68 5.47 10.83
N SER A 215 -11.53 6.13 11.98
CA SER A 215 -12.66 6.51 12.83
C SER A 215 -13.45 7.69 12.25
N GLN A 216 -12.77 8.58 11.52
CA GLN A 216 -13.38 9.70 10.81
C GLN A 216 -13.89 9.26 9.44
N SER A 217 -14.97 9.92 8.97
CA SER A 217 -15.50 9.67 7.63
C SER A 217 -14.47 10.04 6.56
N LEU A 218 -14.29 9.16 5.59
CA LEU A 218 -13.54 9.40 4.36
C LEU A 218 -14.41 10.10 3.32
N ASP A 219 -15.73 10.03 3.41
CA ASP A 219 -16.63 10.71 2.49
C ASP A 219 -16.81 12.18 2.89
N THR A 220 -15.79 12.98 2.60
CA THR A 220 -15.71 14.40 2.93
C THR A 220 -15.37 15.23 1.70
N VAL A 221 -15.77 16.50 1.73
CA VAL A 221 -15.53 17.44 0.61
C VAL A 221 -14.04 17.62 0.34
N ASP A 222 -13.20 17.46 1.35
CA ASP A 222 -11.76 17.61 1.22
C ASP A 222 -11.11 16.33 0.63
N ASN A 223 -11.63 15.15 0.95
CA ASN A 223 -11.13 13.89 0.37
C ASN A 223 -11.63 13.66 -1.07
N VAL A 224 -12.75 14.26 -1.47
CA VAL A 224 -13.26 14.16 -2.86
C VAL A 224 -12.57 15.20 -3.76
N PHE A 225 -12.13 14.78 -4.93
CA PHE A 225 -11.58 15.62 -5.99
C PHE A 225 -12.40 15.48 -7.28
N CYS A 226 -12.51 16.57 -8.05
CA CYS A 226 -13.13 16.54 -9.37
C CYS A 226 -12.07 16.36 -10.45
N LEU A 227 -12.13 15.26 -11.20
CA LEU A 227 -11.17 14.92 -12.23
C LEU A 227 -11.85 14.83 -13.60
N CYS A 228 -11.13 15.15 -14.66
CA CYS A 228 -11.58 14.75 -16.00
C CYS A 228 -11.47 13.23 -16.15
N PRO A 229 -12.22 12.61 -17.08
CA PRO A 229 -12.17 11.16 -17.28
C PRO A 229 -10.75 10.62 -17.51
N TYR A 230 -9.91 11.37 -18.22
CA TYR A 230 -8.51 11.00 -18.41
C TYR A 230 -7.74 10.94 -17.09
N CYS A 231 -7.75 12.01 -16.28
CA CYS A 231 -7.04 12.04 -15.00
C CYS A 231 -7.56 10.99 -14.03
N HIS A 232 -8.88 10.79 -13.99
CA HIS A 232 -9.48 9.79 -13.10
C HIS A 232 -9.06 8.37 -13.48
N ARG A 233 -9.02 8.03 -14.77
CA ARG A 233 -8.53 6.72 -15.21
C ARG A 233 -7.01 6.60 -15.03
N ALA A 234 -6.28 7.69 -15.24
CA ALA A 234 -4.82 7.70 -15.14
C ALA A 234 -4.32 7.41 -13.71
N VAL A 235 -4.95 7.97 -12.67
CA VAL A 235 -4.55 7.66 -11.28
C VAL A 235 -4.67 6.18 -10.93
N HIS A 236 -5.53 5.42 -11.63
CA HIS A 236 -5.77 4.00 -11.38
C HIS A 236 -5.02 3.05 -12.33
N HIS A 237 -4.69 3.50 -13.54
CA HIS A 237 -4.28 2.60 -14.63
C HIS A 237 -3.05 3.06 -15.41
N ALA A 238 -2.62 4.32 -15.25
CA ALA A 238 -1.43 4.79 -15.94
C ALA A 238 -0.15 4.24 -15.29
N GLU A 239 0.96 4.41 -15.99
CA GLU A 239 2.29 4.17 -15.45
C GLU A 239 2.53 5.01 -14.18
N GLU A 240 3.37 4.48 -13.28
CA GLU A 240 3.60 5.05 -11.95
C GLU A 240 3.95 6.54 -12.00
N ALA A 241 4.82 6.96 -12.93
CA ALA A 241 5.23 8.36 -13.04
C ALA A 241 4.04 9.31 -13.30
N ILE A 242 3.09 8.91 -14.15
CA ILE A 242 1.90 9.71 -14.48
C ILE A 242 0.94 9.72 -13.28
N ALA A 243 0.69 8.55 -12.68
CA ALA A 243 -0.21 8.45 -11.54
C ALA A 243 0.32 9.22 -10.31
N ARG A 244 1.63 9.14 -10.03
CA ARG A 244 2.29 9.87 -8.93
C ARG A 244 2.27 11.38 -9.14
N ASP A 245 2.47 11.87 -10.36
CA ASP A 245 2.38 13.31 -10.67
C ASP A 245 0.97 13.84 -10.33
N ILE A 246 -0.07 13.14 -10.78
CA ILE A 246 -1.45 13.53 -10.48
C ILE A 246 -1.71 13.48 -8.97
N LEU A 247 -1.45 12.33 -8.33
CA LEU A 247 -1.74 12.13 -6.90
C LEU A 247 -0.95 13.08 -6.00
N GLY A 248 0.31 13.37 -6.33
CA GLY A 248 1.14 14.33 -5.61
C GLY A 248 0.56 15.75 -5.67
N ILE A 249 0.09 16.18 -6.85
CA ILE A 249 -0.60 17.47 -6.99
C ILE A 249 -1.91 17.49 -6.19
N LEU A 250 -2.73 16.43 -6.25
CA LEU A 250 -3.99 16.38 -5.49
C LEU A 250 -3.72 16.40 -3.97
N ALA A 251 -2.77 15.60 -3.49
CA ALA A 251 -2.37 15.55 -2.10
C ALA A 251 -1.86 16.91 -1.58
N SER A 252 -1.13 17.67 -2.39
CA SER A 252 -0.63 18.99 -1.99
C SER A 252 -1.72 20.07 -1.86
N LYS A 253 -2.92 19.85 -2.43
CA LYS A 253 -3.99 20.86 -2.43
C LYS A 253 -4.74 20.97 -1.12
N ARG A 254 -4.72 19.93 -0.28
CA ARG A 254 -5.53 19.81 0.93
C ARG A 254 -4.84 18.95 1.99
N THR A 255 -5.20 19.14 3.25
CA THR A 255 -4.57 18.48 4.42
C THR A 255 -5.08 17.06 4.67
N VAL A 256 -5.75 16.42 3.70
CA VAL A 256 -6.45 15.14 3.90
C VAL A 256 -5.54 14.05 4.43
N LEU A 257 -4.29 14.00 3.94
CA LEU A 257 -3.31 13.03 4.43
C LEU A 257 -2.92 13.32 5.88
N ASP A 258 -2.64 14.58 6.22
CA ASP A 258 -2.32 14.99 7.60
C ASP A 258 -3.48 14.70 8.55
N ASP A 259 -4.71 15.04 8.14
CA ASP A 259 -5.94 14.83 8.90
C ASP A 259 -6.20 13.33 9.18
N LEU A 260 -5.74 12.45 8.29
CA LEU A 260 -5.84 10.99 8.43
C LEU A 260 -4.59 10.36 9.02
N SER A 261 -3.56 11.15 9.35
CA SER A 261 -2.23 10.66 9.75
C SER A 261 -1.65 9.67 8.74
N LEU A 262 -1.64 10.08 7.47
CA LEU A 262 -1.07 9.40 6.33
C LEU A 262 0.05 10.25 5.72
N THR A 263 1.00 9.58 5.09
CA THR A 263 2.06 10.18 4.29
C THR A 263 1.76 10.07 2.80
N ILE A 264 2.55 10.75 1.96
CA ILE A 264 2.45 10.58 0.51
C ILE A 264 2.82 9.15 0.07
N ASP A 265 3.70 8.47 0.79
CA ASP A 265 4.08 7.09 0.49
C ASP A 265 2.96 6.11 0.86
N ASP A 266 2.18 6.40 1.93
CA ASP A 266 0.95 5.66 2.20
C ASP A 266 -0.05 5.83 1.05
N LEU A 267 -0.18 7.05 0.53
CA LEU A 267 -1.02 7.31 -0.64
C LEU A 267 -0.52 6.52 -1.85
N TYR A 268 0.78 6.50 -2.13
CA TYR A 268 1.31 5.72 -3.25
C TYR A 268 1.17 4.20 -3.05
N SER A 269 1.20 3.69 -1.83
CA SER A 269 0.87 2.29 -1.58
C SER A 269 -0.61 1.98 -1.69
N LEU A 270 -1.50 2.90 -1.33
CA LEU A 270 -2.90 2.79 -1.74
C LEU A 270 -2.89 2.65 -3.26
N TYR A 271 -2.27 3.59 -3.98
CA TYR A 271 -1.87 3.55 -5.40
C TYR A 271 -1.52 2.20 -6.02
N ALA A 272 -0.83 1.33 -5.28
CA ALA A 272 0.05 0.27 -5.78
C ALA A 272 1.18 0.79 -6.70
N ILE A 273 1.63 2.03 -6.44
CA ILE A 273 2.66 2.76 -7.18
C ILE A 273 3.78 3.25 -6.25
N GLU A 274 3.94 2.60 -5.09
CA GLU A 274 5.08 2.83 -4.22
C GLU A 274 6.39 2.45 -4.90
N GLU A 275 7.48 3.09 -4.48
CA GLU A 275 8.81 2.66 -4.89
C GLU A 275 9.17 1.35 -4.22
N ILE A 276 9.72 0.44 -5.03
CA ILE A 276 10.25 -0.83 -4.60
C ILE A 276 11.70 -0.88 -5.07
N ILE A 277 12.61 -0.88 -4.10
CA ILE A 277 14.06 -0.88 -4.31
C ILE A 277 14.63 -2.14 -3.68
#